data_AF-A0A376W911-F1
#
_entry.id   AF-A0A376W911-F1
#
_cell.length_a   1.000
_cell.length_b   1.000
_cell.length_c   1.000
_cell.angle_alpha   90.00
_cell.angle_beta   90.00
_cell.angle_gamma   90.00
#
_symmetry.space_group_name_H-M   'P 1'
#
loop_
_entity.id
_entity.type
_entity.pdbx_description
1 polymer ?
#
loop_
_entity_poly.entity_id
_entity_poly.type
_entity_poly.pdbx_seq_one_letter_code
_entity_poly.pdbx_strand_id
1 'polypeptide(L)'
;MSTFKPLKTLTSRRQVLKAGLAALTLSGMSQAIAKEEPLKTSNGHSKPKAKKSGGKRVVVLDPGHGGIDTGAIGRNGSKEKHVVLAIAKNVRSILRNHGIDARLTRSGDTFIPLYDRVEIAHKHGADLFMSIHADGFTNPKAAGASVFALSNRGASSAMAKYLSERENRADEVAGKKATDKDHLLQQVLFDLVQTDTIKNSLTLGSHILKRLSRCINCTAAIPNKPRLWC
;
A
#
# COMPACT_ATOMS: atom_id res chain seq x y z
N MET A 1 -63.59 45.59 31.20
CA MET A 1 -62.80 46.28 30.15
C MET A 1 -61.34 46.26 30.58
N SER A 2 -60.52 45.35 30.03
CA SER A 2 -59.07 45.59 29.89
C SER A 2 -58.49 44.55 28.96
N THR A 3 -57.78 45.06 27.98
CA THR A 3 -57.31 44.44 26.76
C THR A 3 -55.95 43.79 27.02
N PHE A 4 -55.80 42.47 26.83
CA PHE A 4 -54.47 41.85 26.79
C PHE A 4 -54.19 41.29 25.39
N LYS A 5 -53.24 41.95 24.72
CA LYS A 5 -52.61 41.53 23.47
C LYS A 5 -51.69 40.33 23.70
N PRO A 6 -51.52 39.44 22.71
CA PRO A 6 -50.68 38.25 22.83
C PRO A 6 -49.19 38.58 22.59
N LEU A 7 -48.29 37.83 23.22
CA LEU A 7 -46.85 37.89 22.93
C LEU A 7 -46.31 36.49 22.61
N LYS A 8 -46.28 36.25 21.29
CA LYS A 8 -45.24 35.61 20.48
C LYS A 8 -44.36 34.54 21.14
N THR A 9 -44.63 33.29 20.78
CA THR A 9 -43.62 32.22 20.71
C THR A 9 -42.57 32.55 19.65
N LEU A 10 -41.32 32.80 20.06
CA LEU A 10 -40.13 32.60 19.22
C LEU A 10 -38.96 32.12 20.09
N THR A 11 -38.69 30.82 19.98
CA THR A 11 -37.37 30.22 19.75
C THR A 11 -36.14 31.07 20.07
N SER A 12 -35.24 30.55 20.91
CA SER A 12 -33.84 30.37 20.51
C SER A 12 -33.07 29.50 21.49
N ARG A 13 -32.45 28.44 20.96
CA ARG A 13 -31.58 27.44 21.59
C ARG A 13 -30.26 28.00 22.18
N ARG A 14 -30.17 29.30 22.45
CA ARG A 14 -28.94 30.01 22.84
C ARG A 14 -28.83 30.36 24.32
N GLN A 15 -29.77 29.90 25.16
CA GLN A 15 -29.81 30.23 26.59
C GLN A 15 -29.36 29.10 27.53
N VAL A 16 -28.84 27.99 27.01
CA VAL A 16 -28.25 26.90 27.83
C VAL A 16 -26.74 27.10 28.08
N LEU A 17 -26.12 28.12 27.47
CA LEU A 17 -24.66 28.34 27.52
C LEU A 17 -24.18 29.35 28.59
N LYS A 18 -25.02 29.71 29.57
CA LYS A 18 -24.66 30.71 30.61
C LYS A 18 -25.11 30.38 32.04
N ALA A 19 -25.14 29.10 32.41
CA ALA A 19 -25.27 28.70 33.81
C ALA A 19 -24.35 27.53 34.11
N GLY A 20 -23.16 27.82 34.65
CA GLY A 20 -22.17 26.83 35.04
C GLY A 20 -20.82 27.45 35.41
N LEU A 21 -20.85 28.60 36.08
CA LEU A 21 -19.66 29.27 36.62
C LEU A 21 -19.91 29.56 38.09
N ALA A 22 -19.53 28.65 38.99
CA ALA A 22 -19.17 28.93 40.38
C ALA A 22 -18.74 27.63 41.08
N ALA A 23 -17.73 27.78 41.94
CA ALA A 23 -17.20 26.81 42.91
C ALA A 23 -16.23 25.75 42.35
N LEU A 24 -14.93 26.05 42.39
CA LEU A 24 -13.99 25.23 43.15
C LEU A 24 -12.76 26.07 43.52
N THR A 25 -12.76 26.53 44.77
CA THR A 25 -11.63 27.19 45.44
C THR A 25 -10.58 26.16 45.86
N LEU A 26 -9.34 26.66 45.97
CA LEU A 26 -8.11 25.99 46.40
C LEU A 26 -8.24 25.04 47.60
N SER A 27 -7.86 23.78 47.39
CA SER A 27 -7.17 22.94 48.38
C SER A 27 -6.65 21.70 47.66
N GLY A 28 -5.34 21.47 47.71
CA GLY A 28 -4.66 20.45 46.92
C GLY A 28 -5.08 19.02 47.26
N MET A 29 -5.02 18.15 46.26
CA MET A 29 -4.82 16.72 46.43
C MET A 29 -4.52 16.07 45.07
N SER A 30 -3.38 15.38 45.05
CA SER A 30 -2.90 14.38 44.09
C SER A 30 -2.99 14.66 42.59
N GLN A 31 -1.80 14.75 41.99
CA GLN A 31 -1.56 14.40 40.60
C GLN A 31 -2.33 13.12 40.24
N ALA A 32 -3.41 13.26 39.48
CA ALA A 32 -3.94 12.15 38.71
C ALA A 32 -2.93 11.87 37.59
N ILE A 33 -1.88 11.11 37.92
CA ILE A 33 -1.11 10.37 36.92
C ILE A 33 -2.12 9.41 36.31
N ALA A 34 -2.68 9.81 35.17
CA ALA A 34 -3.31 8.88 34.27
C ALA A 34 -2.20 7.89 33.87
N LYS A 35 -2.23 6.70 34.45
CA LYS A 35 -1.54 5.55 33.89
C LYS A 35 -2.09 5.39 32.48
N GLU A 36 -1.32 5.83 31.49
CA GLU A 36 -1.51 5.38 30.12
C GLU A 36 -1.26 3.87 30.13
N GLU A 37 -2.30 3.09 30.38
CA GLU A 37 -2.33 1.69 30.02
C GLU A 37 -2.22 1.66 28.49
N PRO A 38 -1.10 1.18 27.93
CA PRO A 38 -0.93 1.15 26.50
C PRO A 38 -2.02 0.24 25.95
N LEU A 39 -2.86 0.81 25.09
CA LEU A 39 -3.79 0.05 24.25
C LEU A 39 -3.00 -1.10 23.64
N LYS A 40 -3.33 -2.34 24.00
CA LYS A 40 -2.80 -3.54 23.34
C LYS A 40 -3.37 -3.58 21.92
N THR A 41 -2.82 -2.75 21.05
CA THR A 41 -3.00 -2.95 19.62
C THR A 41 -2.17 -4.17 19.27
N SER A 42 -2.83 -5.25 18.86
CA SER A 42 -2.19 -6.32 18.11
C SER A 42 -1.78 -5.74 16.75
N ASN A 43 -0.75 -4.88 16.74
CA ASN A 43 -0.18 -4.30 15.55
C ASN A 43 0.44 -5.45 14.75
N GLY A 44 -0.32 -5.97 13.79
CA GLY A 44 -0.06 -7.21 13.07
C GLY A 44 0.93 -7.07 11.92
N HIS A 45 1.55 -5.91 11.73
CA HIS A 45 2.67 -5.78 10.80
C HIS A 45 3.96 -6.17 11.48
N SER A 46 4.57 -7.26 11.01
CA SER A 46 5.86 -7.67 11.52
C SER A 46 6.92 -6.63 11.11
N LYS A 47 7.58 -6.01 12.09
CA LYS A 47 8.69 -5.09 11.81
C LYS A 47 9.78 -5.84 11.03
N PRO A 48 10.44 -5.21 10.04
CA PRO A 48 11.58 -5.81 9.36
C PRO A 48 12.59 -6.33 10.38
N LYS A 49 12.96 -7.61 10.27
CA LYS A 49 13.92 -8.22 11.18
C LYS A 49 15.26 -7.49 11.06
N ALA A 50 15.79 -6.97 12.18
CA ALA A 50 17.10 -6.33 12.21
C ALA A 50 18.19 -7.30 11.72
N LYS A 51 18.95 -6.87 10.72
CA LYS A 51 19.94 -7.71 10.01
C LYS A 51 21.34 -7.46 10.57
N LYS A 52 22.12 -8.52 10.72
CA LYS A 52 23.55 -8.43 11.09
C LYS A 52 24.34 -7.85 9.90
N SER A 53 25.31 -6.97 10.18
CA SER A 53 26.19 -6.39 9.15
C SER A 53 26.94 -7.50 8.40
N GLY A 54 27.01 -7.39 7.07
CA GLY A 54 27.67 -8.40 6.21
C GLY A 54 26.79 -9.58 5.75
N GLY A 55 25.50 -9.61 6.10
CA GLY A 55 24.57 -10.63 5.61
C GLY A 55 24.28 -10.53 4.10
N LYS A 56 23.97 -11.67 3.46
CA LYS A 56 23.54 -11.71 2.05
C LYS A 56 22.32 -10.81 1.83
N ARG A 57 22.31 -10.06 0.72
CA ARG A 57 21.13 -9.27 0.31
C ARG A 57 19.98 -10.22 -0.03
N VAL A 58 18.81 -9.95 0.56
CA VAL A 58 17.59 -10.74 0.36
C VAL A 58 16.63 -9.91 -0.49
N VAL A 59 16.25 -10.46 -1.64
CA VAL A 59 15.26 -9.88 -2.55
C VAL A 59 14.04 -10.78 -2.57
N VAL A 60 12.87 -10.23 -2.28
CA VAL A 60 11.59 -10.94 -2.44
C VAL A 60 10.92 -10.43 -3.70
N LEU A 61 10.67 -11.35 -4.62
CA LEU A 61 9.94 -11.10 -5.86
C LEU A 61 8.50 -11.54 -5.67
N ASP A 62 7.57 -10.66 -5.99
CA ASP A 62 6.15 -10.93 -5.90
C ASP A 62 5.53 -11.02 -7.30
N PRO A 63 5.35 -12.21 -7.87
CA PRO A 63 4.57 -12.34 -9.09
C PRO A 63 3.08 -12.07 -8.77
N GLY A 64 2.54 -11.00 -9.36
CA GLY A 64 1.16 -10.55 -9.18
C GLY A 64 0.11 -11.64 -9.41
N HIS A 65 -1.08 -11.47 -8.82
CA HIS A 65 -2.23 -12.38 -8.97
C HIS A 65 -1.92 -13.82 -8.56
N GLY A 66 -2.64 -14.80 -9.13
CA GLY A 66 -2.45 -16.23 -8.93
C GLY A 66 -3.74 -16.93 -8.51
N GLY A 67 -3.85 -18.23 -8.80
CA GLY A 67 -5.00 -19.04 -8.46
C GLY A 67 -6.27 -18.50 -9.12
N ILE A 68 -7.25 -18.10 -8.29
CA ILE A 68 -8.53 -17.55 -8.73
C ILE A 68 -8.40 -16.20 -9.42
N ASP A 69 -7.39 -15.41 -9.05
CA ASP A 69 -7.11 -14.12 -9.67
C ASP A 69 -6.22 -14.33 -10.91
N THR A 70 -6.79 -14.09 -12.09
CA THR A 70 -6.07 -14.23 -13.37
C THR A 70 -5.21 -13.03 -13.72
N GLY A 71 -5.44 -11.89 -13.07
CA GLY A 71 -5.01 -10.57 -13.56
C GLY A 71 -5.58 -10.26 -14.94
N ALA A 72 -4.89 -9.41 -15.69
CA ALA A 72 -5.24 -9.05 -17.05
C ALA A 72 -5.23 -10.26 -17.99
N ILE A 73 -6.18 -10.27 -18.91
CA ILE A 73 -6.28 -11.28 -19.98
C ILE A 73 -5.92 -10.60 -21.30
N GLY A 74 -4.84 -11.06 -21.92
CA GLY A 74 -4.39 -10.58 -23.23
C GLY A 74 -5.32 -11.03 -24.36
N ARG A 75 -5.19 -10.38 -25.52
CA ARG A 75 -6.04 -10.62 -26.70
C ARG A 75 -6.12 -12.10 -27.12
N ASN A 76 -5.02 -12.84 -26.94
CA ASN A 76 -4.93 -14.26 -27.32
C ASN A 76 -5.23 -15.22 -26.14
N GLY A 77 -5.80 -14.74 -25.04
CA GLY A 77 -6.14 -15.55 -23.87
C GLY A 77 -4.99 -15.76 -22.87
N SER A 78 -3.84 -15.12 -23.08
CA SER A 78 -2.73 -15.14 -22.13
C SER A 78 -3.17 -14.50 -20.80
N LYS A 79 -2.98 -15.20 -19.68
CA LYS A 79 -3.30 -14.68 -18.35
C LYS A 79 -2.06 -14.09 -17.70
N GLU A 80 -2.18 -12.87 -17.19
CA GLU A 80 -1.11 -12.15 -16.52
C GLU A 80 -0.41 -13.00 -15.45
N LYS A 81 -1.18 -13.68 -14.60
CA LYS A 81 -0.66 -14.53 -13.51
C LYS A 81 0.40 -15.55 -13.94
N HIS A 82 0.34 -16.06 -15.17
CA HIS A 82 1.30 -17.03 -15.71
C HIS A 82 2.54 -16.34 -16.27
N VAL A 83 2.34 -15.22 -16.97
CA VAL A 83 3.43 -14.41 -17.55
C VAL A 83 4.33 -13.88 -16.43
N VAL A 84 3.73 -13.27 -15.40
CA VAL A 84 4.49 -12.67 -14.29
C VAL A 84 5.22 -13.71 -13.45
N LEU A 85 4.65 -14.91 -13.28
CA LEU A 85 5.31 -16.02 -12.59
C LEU A 85 6.55 -16.51 -13.36
N ALA A 86 6.44 -16.63 -14.69
CA ALA A 86 7.55 -17.02 -15.53
C ALA A 86 8.69 -15.99 -15.47
N ILE A 87 8.35 -14.70 -15.57
CA ILE A 87 9.30 -13.60 -15.43
C ILE A 87 9.98 -13.64 -14.05
N ALA A 88 9.20 -13.76 -12.96
CA ALA A 88 9.74 -13.80 -11.60
C ALA A 88 10.72 -14.97 -11.38
N LYS A 89 10.41 -16.15 -11.94
CA LYS A 89 11.31 -17.31 -11.90
C LYS A 89 12.62 -17.06 -12.63
N ASN A 90 12.57 -16.42 -13.81
CA ASN A 90 13.76 -16.06 -14.57
C ASN A 90 14.61 -15.02 -13.81
N VAL A 91 13.99 -13.93 -13.35
CA VAL A 91 14.67 -12.90 -12.54
C VAL A 91 15.30 -13.51 -11.29
N ARG A 92 14.61 -14.40 -10.59
CA ARG A 92 15.16 -15.13 -9.44
C ARG A 92 16.41 -15.92 -9.81
N SER A 93 16.40 -16.63 -10.93
CA SER A 93 17.55 -17.41 -11.39
C SER A 93 18.75 -16.50 -11.66
N ILE A 94 18.54 -15.38 -12.37
CA ILE A 94 19.58 -14.40 -12.66
C ILE A 94 20.16 -13.82 -11.36
N LEU A 95 19.31 -13.36 -10.44
CA LEU A 95 19.77 -12.81 -9.16
C LEU A 95 20.59 -13.80 -8.35
N ARG A 96 20.17 -15.08 -8.30
CA ARG A 96 20.90 -16.14 -7.61
C ARG A 96 22.25 -16.45 -8.24
N ASN A 97 22.34 -16.41 -9.57
CA ASN A 97 23.62 -16.55 -10.28
C ASN A 97 24.60 -15.40 -9.94
N HIS A 98 24.09 -14.24 -9.53
CA HIS A 98 24.88 -13.12 -9.01
C HIS A 98 25.05 -13.12 -7.48
N GLY A 99 24.75 -14.23 -6.80
CA GLY A 99 24.98 -14.38 -5.35
C GLY A 99 23.94 -13.69 -4.45
N ILE A 100 22.83 -13.20 -5.01
CA ILE A 100 21.74 -12.55 -4.28
C ILE A 100 20.73 -13.60 -3.82
N ASP A 101 20.29 -13.55 -2.55
CA ASP A 101 19.23 -14.43 -2.05
C ASP A 101 17.87 -13.95 -2.56
N ALA A 102 17.44 -14.48 -3.71
CA ALA A 102 16.13 -14.20 -4.29
C ALA A 102 15.08 -15.27 -3.90
N ARG A 103 13.95 -14.79 -3.37
CA ARG A 103 12.79 -15.59 -2.93
C ARG A 103 11.53 -15.12 -3.66
N LEU A 104 10.51 -15.97 -3.72
CA LEU A 104 9.21 -15.66 -4.34
C LEU A 104 8.13 -15.64 -3.26
N THR A 105 7.13 -14.77 -3.38
CA THR A 105 5.90 -14.86 -2.55
C THR A 105 5.12 -16.13 -2.88
N ARG A 106 5.04 -16.49 -4.17
CA ARG A 106 4.50 -17.78 -4.66
C ARG A 106 5.42 -18.44 -5.70
N SER A 107 5.50 -19.76 -5.65
CA SER A 107 6.26 -20.58 -6.62
C SER A 107 5.37 -21.27 -7.67
N GLY A 108 4.06 -21.33 -7.41
CA GLY A 108 3.03 -21.95 -8.25
C GLY A 108 1.85 -21.02 -8.54
N ASP A 109 0.79 -21.60 -9.11
CA ASP A 109 -0.45 -20.90 -9.43
C ASP A 109 -1.40 -20.87 -8.22
N THR A 110 -1.06 -20.04 -7.25
CA THR A 110 -1.81 -19.91 -5.98
C THR A 110 -2.10 -18.44 -5.72
N PHE A 111 -3.30 -18.16 -5.24
CA PHE A 111 -3.70 -16.82 -4.80
C PHE A 111 -3.07 -16.50 -3.45
N ILE A 112 -2.47 -15.30 -3.32
CA ILE A 112 -1.98 -14.76 -2.06
C ILE A 112 -2.59 -13.35 -1.88
N PRO A 113 -3.29 -13.08 -0.77
CA PRO A 113 -3.79 -11.74 -0.48
C PRO A 113 -2.70 -10.68 -0.45
N LEU A 114 -3.01 -9.43 -0.80
CA LEU A 114 -2.03 -8.34 -0.88
C LEU A 114 -1.26 -8.15 0.44
N TYR A 115 -1.98 -8.21 1.57
CA TYR A 115 -1.39 -8.11 2.91
C TYR A 115 -0.35 -9.22 3.17
N ASP A 116 -0.69 -10.46 2.84
CA ASP A 116 0.17 -11.62 3.09
C ASP A 116 1.48 -11.57 2.28
N ARG A 117 1.44 -10.97 1.08
CA ARG A 117 2.64 -10.78 0.23
C ARG A 117 3.68 -9.91 0.93
N VAL A 118 3.24 -8.83 1.59
CA VAL A 118 4.10 -7.94 2.37
C VAL A 118 4.64 -8.65 3.61
N GLU A 119 3.79 -9.39 4.32
CA GLU A 119 4.21 -10.16 5.49
C GLU A 119 5.24 -11.25 5.16
N ILE A 120 5.13 -11.91 3.99
CA ILE A 120 6.15 -12.85 3.51
C ILE A 120 7.50 -12.13 3.36
N ALA A 121 7.51 -10.91 2.82
CA ALA A 121 8.73 -10.12 2.66
C ALA A 121 9.37 -9.74 4.00
N HIS A 122 8.57 -9.30 4.96
CA HIS A 122 9.02 -8.99 6.33
C HIS A 122 9.58 -10.23 7.04
N LYS A 123 8.87 -11.36 6.98
CA LYS A 123 9.30 -12.64 7.57
C LYS A 123 10.63 -13.13 7.00
N HIS A 124 10.90 -12.86 5.74
CA HIS A 124 12.18 -13.17 5.10
C HIS A 124 13.29 -12.15 5.38
N GLY A 125 13.00 -11.02 6.01
CA GLY A 125 13.96 -9.94 6.21
C GLY A 125 14.46 -9.39 4.87
N ALA A 126 13.53 -9.17 3.93
CA ALA A 126 13.83 -8.65 2.61
C ALA A 126 14.44 -7.25 2.70
N ASP A 127 15.54 -7.03 1.98
CA ASP A 127 16.10 -5.68 1.79
C ASP A 127 15.43 -4.98 0.59
N LEU A 128 14.83 -5.77 -0.31
CA LEU A 128 14.08 -5.30 -1.47
C LEU A 128 12.86 -6.19 -1.68
N PHE A 129 11.70 -5.55 -1.82
CA PHE A 129 10.49 -6.16 -2.33
C PHE A 129 10.22 -5.63 -3.74
N MET A 130 10.00 -6.54 -4.70
CA MET A 130 9.70 -6.17 -6.08
C MET A 130 8.48 -6.95 -6.57
N SER A 131 7.36 -6.25 -6.73
CA SER A 131 6.18 -6.82 -7.41
C SER A 131 6.33 -6.72 -8.92
N ILE A 132 5.89 -7.79 -9.62
CA ILE A 132 5.98 -7.93 -11.07
C ILE A 132 4.57 -8.15 -11.61
N HIS A 133 4.14 -7.22 -12.47
CA HIS A 133 2.85 -7.19 -13.14
C HIS A 133 3.02 -7.06 -14.66
N ALA A 134 1.99 -7.46 -15.39
CA ALA A 134 1.84 -7.29 -16.83
C ALA A 134 0.44 -6.75 -17.12
N ASP A 135 0.17 -5.57 -16.56
CA ASP A 135 -1.13 -4.92 -16.52
C ASP A 135 -1.80 -4.77 -17.90
N GLY A 136 -3.12 -4.81 -17.90
CA GLY A 136 -3.95 -4.46 -19.05
C GLY A 136 -4.41 -3.01 -19.02
N PHE A 137 -4.64 -2.42 -20.20
CA PHE A 137 -5.35 -1.15 -20.34
C PHE A 137 -6.39 -1.22 -21.45
N THR A 138 -7.45 -0.40 -21.35
CA THR A 138 -8.58 -0.44 -22.29
C THR A 138 -8.20 -0.02 -23.70
N ASN A 139 -7.20 0.83 -23.86
CA ASN A 139 -6.64 1.20 -25.16
C ASN A 139 -5.55 0.18 -25.58
N PRO A 140 -5.74 -0.59 -26.66
CA PRO A 140 -4.77 -1.59 -27.13
C PRO A 140 -3.46 -0.97 -27.66
N LYS A 141 -3.42 0.35 -27.90
CA LYS A 141 -2.20 1.07 -28.26
C LYS A 141 -1.30 1.36 -27.05
N ALA A 142 -1.78 1.17 -25.82
CA ALA A 142 -0.95 1.33 -24.62
C ALA A 142 0.00 0.13 -24.52
N ALA A 143 1.29 0.39 -24.68
CA ALA A 143 2.35 -0.61 -24.60
C ALA A 143 3.59 -0.02 -23.91
N GLY A 144 4.55 -0.87 -23.57
CA GLY A 144 5.83 -0.48 -22.94
C GLY A 144 5.97 -0.96 -21.49
N ALA A 145 7.16 -0.81 -20.94
CA ALA A 145 7.41 -1.12 -19.53
C ALA A 145 7.30 0.13 -18.66
N SER A 146 6.85 -0.07 -17.43
CA SER A 146 6.79 1.00 -16.43
C SER A 146 7.23 0.46 -15.07
N VAL A 147 7.73 1.36 -14.23
CA VAL A 147 8.18 1.05 -12.87
C VAL A 147 7.46 2.01 -11.94
N PHE A 148 6.87 1.47 -10.87
CA PHE A 148 6.14 2.23 -9.88
C PHE A 148 6.81 2.15 -8.51
N ALA A 149 6.66 3.21 -7.72
CA ALA A 149 7.03 3.26 -6.30
C ALA A 149 5.88 3.87 -5.50
N LEU A 150 5.74 3.46 -4.23
CA LEU A 150 4.69 3.96 -3.34
C LEU A 150 4.74 5.49 -3.18
N SER A 151 3.57 6.11 -3.02
CA SER A 151 3.43 7.56 -2.78
C SER A 151 2.31 7.89 -1.80
N ASN A 152 2.70 8.58 -0.74
CA ASN A 152 1.77 9.09 0.27
C ASN A 152 1.10 10.40 -0.17
N ARG A 153 1.42 10.91 -1.37
CA ARG A 153 0.89 12.18 -1.93
C ARG A 153 -0.02 11.96 -3.14
N GLY A 154 -0.34 10.71 -3.43
CA GLY A 154 -1.16 10.34 -4.59
C GLY A 154 -0.34 9.91 -5.81
N ALA A 155 -1.06 9.41 -6.82
CA ALA A 155 -0.50 8.84 -8.03
C ALA A 155 0.00 9.91 -9.01
N SER A 156 1.09 9.59 -9.70
CA SER A 156 1.78 10.54 -10.62
C SER A 156 1.03 10.82 -11.94
N SER A 157 0.00 10.05 -12.26
CA SER A 157 -0.82 10.23 -13.47
C SER A 157 -2.16 9.53 -13.32
N ALA A 158 -3.14 9.89 -14.15
CA ALA A 158 -4.44 9.20 -14.21
C ALA A 158 -4.28 7.70 -14.52
N MET A 159 -3.34 7.34 -15.40
CA MET A 159 -2.98 5.94 -15.68
C MET A 159 -2.45 5.26 -14.42
N ALA A 160 -1.49 5.87 -13.71
CA ALA A 160 -0.93 5.29 -12.49
C ALA A 160 -2.01 5.10 -11.41
N LYS A 161 -2.94 6.06 -11.27
CA LYS A 161 -4.08 5.95 -10.37
C LYS A 161 -4.98 4.78 -10.74
N TYR A 162 -5.34 4.66 -12.02
CA TYR A 162 -6.21 3.58 -12.50
C TYR A 162 -5.58 2.19 -12.29
N LEU A 163 -4.28 2.05 -12.54
CA LEU A 163 -3.54 0.82 -12.26
C LEU A 163 -3.52 0.52 -10.75
N SER A 164 -3.19 1.51 -9.92
CA SER A 164 -3.28 1.43 -8.45
C SER A 164 -4.58 0.83 -7.97
N GLU A 165 -5.67 1.47 -8.37
CA GLU A 165 -6.97 1.06 -7.90
C GLU A 165 -7.36 -0.33 -8.40
N ARG A 166 -6.85 -0.77 -9.57
CA ARG A 166 -7.14 -2.11 -10.06
C ARG A 166 -6.40 -3.17 -9.26
N GLU A 167 -5.08 -3.03 -9.08
CA GLU A 167 -4.33 -4.07 -8.37
C GLU A 167 -4.68 -4.08 -6.87
N ASN A 168 -5.00 -2.93 -6.28
CA ASN A 168 -5.47 -2.86 -4.89
C ASN A 168 -6.83 -3.58 -4.69
N ARG A 169 -7.59 -3.85 -5.77
CA ARG A 169 -8.84 -4.64 -5.74
C ARG A 169 -8.62 -6.14 -5.98
N ALA A 170 -7.39 -6.62 -6.14
CA ALA A 170 -7.10 -8.04 -6.38
C ALA A 170 -7.71 -8.95 -5.29
N ASP A 171 -7.74 -8.49 -4.04
CA ASP A 171 -8.31 -9.24 -2.91
C ASP A 171 -9.85 -9.39 -3.00
N GLU A 172 -10.55 -8.55 -3.76
CA GLU A 172 -11.99 -8.66 -3.97
C GLU A 172 -12.36 -9.93 -4.75
N VAL A 173 -11.45 -10.41 -5.61
CA VAL A 173 -11.65 -11.61 -6.44
C VAL A 173 -11.77 -12.88 -5.59
N ALA A 174 -11.13 -12.90 -4.42
CA ALA A 174 -11.21 -14.02 -3.48
C ALA A 174 -12.46 -13.99 -2.58
N GLY A 175 -13.31 -12.95 -2.70
CA GLY A 175 -14.51 -12.76 -1.89
C GLY A 175 -14.23 -12.26 -0.46
N LYS A 176 -15.30 -12.01 0.32
CA LYS A 176 -15.28 -11.36 1.66
C LYS A 176 -14.43 -12.05 2.74
N LYS A 177 -13.73 -13.15 2.44
CA LYS A 177 -12.79 -13.81 3.37
C LYS A 177 -11.40 -13.16 3.40
N ALA A 178 -11.05 -12.32 2.42
CA ALA A 178 -9.75 -11.63 2.38
C ALA A 178 -9.77 -10.21 2.98
N THR A 179 -10.94 -9.62 3.18
CA THR A 179 -11.11 -8.25 3.68
C THR A 179 -11.40 -8.25 5.17
N ASP A 180 -10.39 -8.54 6.01
CA ASP A 180 -10.49 -8.22 7.44
C ASP A 180 -10.34 -6.71 7.64
N LYS A 181 -11.33 -6.09 8.28
CA LYS A 181 -11.45 -4.63 8.40
C LYS A 181 -10.33 -3.99 9.25
N ASP A 182 -9.55 -4.79 9.96
CA ASP A 182 -8.41 -4.35 10.78
C ASP A 182 -7.19 -3.92 9.94
N HIS A 183 -7.08 -4.36 8.68
CA HIS A 183 -5.93 -4.04 7.83
C HIS A 183 -5.91 -2.58 7.36
N LEU A 184 -7.07 -1.93 7.18
CA LEU A 184 -7.16 -0.55 6.69
C LEU A 184 -6.62 0.47 7.70
N LEU A 185 -6.84 0.25 9.00
CA LEU A 185 -6.36 1.14 10.06
C LEU A 185 -4.84 1.04 10.26
N GLN A 186 -4.24 -0.11 9.94
CA GLN A 186 -2.81 -0.33 10.05
C GLN A 186 -2.02 0.28 8.88
N GLN A 187 -2.63 0.38 7.68
CA GLN A 187 -2.05 1.10 6.54
C GLN A 187 -1.76 2.59 6.87
N VAL A 188 -2.67 3.27 7.58
CA VAL A 188 -2.50 4.69 7.94
C VAL A 188 -1.34 4.91 8.93
N LEU A 189 -1.11 3.97 9.85
CA LEU A 189 0.00 4.03 10.80
C LEU A 189 1.36 3.72 10.13
N PHE A 190 1.36 2.99 9.03
CA PHE A 190 2.54 2.61 8.25
C PHE A 190 3.07 3.75 7.36
N ASP A 191 2.21 4.67 6.93
CA ASP A 191 2.55 5.77 6.02
C ASP A 191 3.43 6.87 6.66
N LEU A 192 3.43 7.02 7.98
CA LEU A 192 4.15 8.12 8.65
C LEU A 192 5.68 7.92 8.74
N VAL A 193 6.20 6.70 8.54
CA VAL A 193 7.63 6.37 8.80
C VAL A 193 8.41 5.96 7.52
N GLN A 194 7.81 6.06 6.33
CA GLN A 194 8.37 5.45 5.11
C GLN A 194 9.08 6.38 4.12
N THR A 195 9.33 7.65 4.46
CA THR A 195 9.92 8.62 3.52
C THR A 195 11.24 8.13 2.90
N ASP A 196 12.12 7.54 3.71
CA ASP A 196 13.42 7.03 3.21
C ASP A 196 13.26 5.78 2.34
N THR A 197 12.33 4.87 2.70
CA THR A 197 12.00 3.69 1.89
C THR A 197 11.45 4.10 0.53
N ILE A 198 10.57 5.11 0.48
CA ILE A 198 10.02 5.65 -0.77
C ILE A 198 11.13 6.28 -1.61
N LYS A 199 12.01 7.08 -1.01
CA LYS A 199 13.15 7.70 -1.71
C LYS A 199 14.10 6.66 -2.30
N ASN A 200 14.43 5.61 -1.54
CA ASN A 200 15.26 4.51 -2.03
C ASN A 200 14.56 3.74 -3.15
N SER A 201 13.25 3.51 -3.04
CA SER A 201 12.43 2.86 -4.07
C SER A 201 12.41 3.66 -5.37
N LEU A 202 12.26 4.99 -5.30
CA LEU A 202 12.34 5.87 -6.47
C LEU A 202 13.71 5.88 -7.13
N THR A 203 14.78 5.85 -6.33
CA THR A 203 16.15 5.80 -6.83
C THR A 203 16.39 4.50 -7.59
N LEU A 204 16.05 3.36 -6.97
CA LEU A 204 16.15 2.05 -7.63
C LEU A 204 15.28 1.98 -8.89
N GLY A 205 14.03 2.43 -8.80
CA GLY A 205 13.11 2.42 -9.93
C GLY A 205 13.65 3.22 -11.13
N SER A 206 14.32 4.34 -10.87
CA SER A 206 14.93 5.17 -11.93
C SER A 206 16.07 4.42 -12.64
N HIS A 207 16.88 3.66 -11.89
CA HIS A 207 17.93 2.83 -12.46
C HIS A 207 17.37 1.68 -13.31
N ILE A 208 16.31 1.01 -12.85
CA ILE A 208 15.64 -0.06 -13.60
C ILE A 208 15.06 0.51 -14.90
N LEU A 209 14.33 1.62 -14.82
CA LEU A 209 13.69 2.26 -15.97
C LEU A 209 14.71 2.67 -17.04
N LYS A 210 15.85 3.22 -16.62
CA LYS A 210 16.97 3.59 -17.52
C LYS A 210 17.59 2.38 -18.22
N ARG A 211 17.52 1.18 -17.61
CA ARG A 211 17.99 -0.06 -18.24
C ARG A 211 16.94 -0.61 -19.20
N LEU A 212 15.67 -0.61 -18.80
CA LEU A 212 14.55 -1.06 -19.64
C LEU A 212 14.41 -0.22 -20.91
N SER A 213 14.60 1.10 -20.83
CA SER A 213 14.54 1.99 -22.01
C SER A 213 15.62 1.71 -23.06
N ARG A 214 16.70 1.01 -22.71
CA ARG A 214 17.73 0.59 -23.66
C ARG A 214 17.42 -0.73 -24.35
N CYS A 215 16.54 -1.55 -23.76
CA CYS A 215 16.23 -2.91 -24.25
C CYS A 215 14.90 -2.97 -24.99
N ILE A 216 13.93 -2.12 -24.62
CA ILE A 216 12.60 -2.09 -25.23
C ILE A 216 12.62 -1.00 -26.30
N ASN A 217 12.63 -1.42 -27.57
CA ASN A 217 12.67 -0.55 -28.75
C ASN A 217 11.68 0.62 -28.66
N CYS A 218 12.15 1.82 -29.04
CA CYS A 218 11.54 3.16 -29.00
C CYS A 218 10.13 3.34 -29.61
N THR A 219 9.11 2.59 -29.17
CA THR A 219 7.72 2.77 -29.66
C THR A 219 6.72 3.18 -28.57
N ALA A 220 7.08 3.01 -27.30
CA ALA A 220 6.36 3.60 -26.19
C ALA A 220 7.27 4.57 -25.46
N ALA A 221 6.83 5.81 -25.27
CA ALA A 221 7.53 6.78 -24.45
C ALA A 221 7.60 6.27 -23.00
N ILE A 222 8.63 5.49 -22.68
CA ILE A 222 8.95 5.10 -21.32
C ILE A 222 9.33 6.42 -20.61
N PRO A 223 8.55 6.87 -19.61
CA PRO A 223 8.84 8.13 -18.96
C PRO A 223 10.23 8.10 -18.34
N ASN A 224 10.95 9.22 -18.33
CA ASN A 224 12.31 9.30 -17.74
C ASN A 224 12.32 9.25 -16.19
N LYS A 225 11.19 8.95 -15.55
CA LYS A 225 11.02 8.87 -14.09
C LYS A 225 10.05 7.74 -13.73
N PRO A 226 10.26 7.04 -12.60
CA PRO A 226 9.29 6.11 -12.04
C PRO A 226 7.95 6.81 -11.80
N ARG A 227 6.87 6.05 -11.93
CA ARG A 227 5.53 6.53 -11.60
C ARG A 227 5.25 6.28 -10.12
N LEU A 228 4.43 7.13 -9.54
CA LEU A 228 3.96 7.01 -8.17
C LEU A 228 2.67 6.18 -8.12
N TRP A 229 2.65 5.18 -7.24
CA TRP A 229 1.55 4.28 -6.91
C TRP A 229 0.84 4.77 -5.65
N CYS A 230 -0.49 4.81 -5.69
CA CYS A 230 -1.39 5.02 -4.55
C CYS A 230 -1.65 3.71 -3.80
#